data_AF-A0A1F3SVK2-F1
#
_entry.id   AF-A0A1F3SVK2-F1
#
_cell.length_a   1.000
_cell.length_b   1.000
_cell.length_c   1.000
_cell.angle_alpha   90.00
_cell.angle_beta   90.00
_cell.angle_gamma   90.00
#
_symmetry.space_group_name_H-M   'P 1'
#
loop_
_entity.id
_entity.type
_entity.pdbx_description
1 polymer ?
#
loop_
_entity_poly.entity_id
_entity_poly.type
_entity_poly.pdbx_seq_one_letter_code
_entity_poly.pdbx_strand_id
1 'polypeptide(L)'
;MGLDEVACLTKYLLNGKLDIIPTDKSRLLYDRAVATIALPMSNLDFCIWQIMIQRPALIPFVDSGLCILDKFNPIRHRIYLMSCILETEPKFSKKFLSYNFGSTDKIKLLMHMGLTLIHTVCGVLLIKFYVAIRNLLIIK
;
A
#
# COMPACT_ATOMS: atom_id res chain seq x y z
N MET A 1 10.71 -13.21 -13.14
CA MET A 1 10.32 -13.71 -11.81
C MET A 1 9.41 -12.66 -11.21
N GLY A 2 8.09 -12.82 -11.34
CA GLY A 2 7.13 -11.80 -10.90
C GLY A 2 7.27 -11.61 -9.41
N LEU A 3 7.57 -10.38 -8.97
CA LEU A 3 7.59 -10.07 -7.55
C LEU A 3 6.21 -10.36 -6.98
N ASP A 4 6.21 -11.04 -5.85
CA ASP A 4 5.02 -11.49 -5.17
C ASP A 4 4.31 -10.31 -4.52
N GLU A 5 3.39 -9.71 -5.27
CA GLU A 5 2.55 -8.57 -4.87
C GLU A 5 1.89 -8.81 -3.50
N VAL A 6 1.32 -9.99 -3.32
CA VAL A 6 0.61 -10.37 -2.09
C VAL A 6 1.57 -10.41 -0.90
N ALA A 7 2.75 -11.00 -1.06
CA ALA A 7 3.75 -11.02 0.01
C ALA A 7 4.28 -9.62 0.33
N CYS A 8 4.51 -8.79 -0.69
CA CYS A 8 4.93 -7.41 -0.51
C CYS A 8 3.92 -6.60 0.31
N LEU A 9 2.64 -6.65 -0.08
CA LEU A 9 1.56 -5.94 0.61
C LEU A 9 1.32 -6.49 2.01
N THR A 10 1.39 -7.81 2.20
CA THR A 10 1.26 -8.45 3.51
C THR A 10 2.35 -7.99 4.46
N LYS A 11 3.60 -7.96 3.99
CA LYS A 11 4.72 -7.47 4.77
C LYS A 11 4.54 -6.00 5.13
N TYR A 12 4.11 -5.18 4.18
CA TYR A 12 3.84 -3.77 4.43
C TYR A 12 2.74 -3.57 5.50
N LEU A 13 1.56 -4.16 5.30
CA LEU A 13 0.37 -3.96 6.14
C LEU A 13 0.54 -4.53 7.56
N LEU A 14 1.41 -5.52 7.75
CA LEU A 14 1.64 -6.15 9.05
C LEU A 14 2.94 -5.71 9.72
N ASN A 15 3.44 -4.51 9.38
CA ASN A 15 4.62 -3.86 9.96
C ASN A 15 5.94 -4.65 9.78
N GLY A 16 6.18 -5.19 8.60
CA GLY A 16 7.52 -5.52 8.12
C GLY A 16 8.16 -6.79 8.66
N LYS A 17 7.49 -7.56 9.52
CA LYS A 17 8.04 -8.81 10.07
C LYS A 17 8.24 -9.87 8.97
N LEU A 18 9.50 -10.31 8.79
CA LEU A 18 9.94 -11.20 7.71
C LEU A 18 9.31 -12.61 7.76
N ASP A 19 8.87 -13.02 8.93
CA ASP A 19 8.25 -14.31 9.24
C ASP A 19 6.76 -14.38 8.84
N ILE A 20 6.16 -13.28 8.38
CA ILE A 20 4.76 -13.26 7.98
C ILE A 20 4.62 -13.56 6.49
N ILE A 21 4.27 -14.80 6.20
CA ILE A 21 3.96 -15.27 4.85
C ILE A 21 2.44 -15.27 4.66
N PRO A 22 1.92 -14.68 3.56
CA PRO A 22 0.50 -14.80 3.21
C PRO A 22 0.13 -16.26 2.98
N THR A 23 -1.09 -16.64 3.36
CA THR A 23 -1.56 -18.00 3.10
C THR A 23 -1.95 -18.16 1.63
N ASP A 24 -1.96 -19.39 1.11
CA ASP A 24 -2.44 -19.66 -0.25
C ASP A 24 -3.89 -19.19 -0.44
N LYS A 25 -4.70 -19.29 0.62
CA LYS A 25 -6.05 -18.73 0.65
C LYS A 25 -6.04 -17.22 0.46
N SER A 26 -5.18 -16.48 1.16
CA SER A 26 -5.06 -15.01 1.02
C SER A 26 -4.73 -14.61 -0.42
N ARG A 27 -3.77 -15.33 -1.03
CA ARG A 27 -3.34 -15.10 -2.42
C ARG A 27 -4.48 -15.31 -3.39
N LEU A 28 -5.15 -16.46 -3.30
CA LEU A 28 -6.27 -16.79 -4.17
C LEU A 28 -7.44 -15.80 -4.02
N LEU A 29 -7.73 -15.35 -2.79
CA LEU A 29 -8.74 -14.32 -2.56
C LEU A 29 -8.34 -12.97 -3.16
N TYR A 30 -7.07 -12.59 -3.02
CA TYR A 30 -6.54 -11.36 -3.58
C TYR A 30 -6.64 -11.35 -5.11
N ASP A 31 -6.15 -12.39 -5.76
CA ASP A 31 -6.17 -12.52 -7.22
C ASP A 31 -7.61 -12.48 -7.76
N ARG A 32 -8.54 -13.18 -7.09
CA ARG A 32 -9.97 -13.14 -7.43
C ARG A 32 -10.57 -11.76 -7.24
N ALA A 33 -10.27 -11.09 -6.13
CA ALA A 33 -10.82 -9.77 -5.83
C ALA A 33 -10.34 -8.73 -6.85
N VAL A 34 -9.04 -8.73 -7.17
CA VAL A 34 -8.44 -7.86 -8.18
C VAL A 34 -9.05 -8.11 -9.56
N ALA A 35 -9.20 -9.39 -9.95
CA ALA A 35 -9.82 -9.75 -11.23
C ALA A 35 -11.31 -9.35 -11.30
N THR A 36 -12.04 -9.50 -10.20
CA THR A 36 -13.49 -9.21 -10.13
C THR A 36 -13.78 -7.73 -10.16
N ILE A 37 -13.03 -6.93 -9.40
CA ILE A 37 -13.24 -5.47 -9.34
C ILE A 37 -12.76 -4.81 -10.63
N ALA A 38 -11.85 -5.45 -11.36
CA ALA A 38 -11.26 -4.95 -12.59
C ALA A 38 -10.78 -3.51 -12.41
N LEU A 39 -9.70 -3.32 -11.66
CA LEU A 39 -9.08 -2.02 -11.39
C LEU A 39 -8.12 -1.66 -12.54
N PRO A 40 -8.55 -0.96 -13.61
CA PRO A 40 -7.65 -0.63 -14.70
C PRO A 40 -6.58 0.33 -14.20
N MET A 41 -5.32 -0.05 -14.33
CA MET A 41 -4.19 0.84 -14.10
C MET A 41 -3.81 1.51 -15.40
N SER A 42 -3.60 2.82 -15.38
CA SER A 42 -2.91 3.48 -16.49
C SER A 42 -1.46 2.98 -16.57
N ASN A 43 -0.78 3.22 -17.70
CA ASN A 43 0.64 2.89 -17.82
C ASN A 43 1.50 3.58 -16.75
N LEU A 44 1.11 4.78 -16.31
CA LEU A 44 1.81 5.47 -15.23
C LEU A 44 1.59 4.77 -13.88
N ASP A 45 0.34 4.46 -13.54
CA ASP A 45 0.01 3.78 -12.28
C ASP A 45 0.70 2.42 -12.24
N PHE A 46 0.74 1.70 -13.37
CA PHE A 46 1.45 0.43 -13.47
C PHE A 46 2.95 0.59 -13.20
N CYS A 47 3.60 1.61 -13.77
CA CYS A 47 5.02 1.89 -13.49
C CYS A 47 5.26 2.21 -12.00
N ILE A 48 4.42 3.06 -11.41
CA ILE A 48 4.49 3.39 -9.98
C ILE A 48 4.29 2.12 -9.14
N TRP A 49 3.30 1.28 -9.49
CA TRP A 49 3.03 0.01 -8.84
C TRP A 49 4.24 -0.91 -8.86
N GLN A 50 4.86 -1.14 -10.03
CA GLN A 50 6.04 -1.99 -10.16
C GLN A 50 7.20 -1.50 -9.28
N ILE A 51 7.42 -0.18 -9.23
CA ILE A 51 8.44 0.43 -8.37
C ILE A 51 8.12 0.18 -6.89
N MET A 52 6.86 0.34 -6.47
CA MET A 52 6.42 0.06 -5.09
C MET A 52 6.63 -1.41 -4.72
N ILE A 53 6.28 -2.33 -5.61
CA ILE A 53 6.46 -3.77 -5.36
C ILE A 53 7.95 -4.14 -5.27
N GLN A 54 8.81 -3.51 -6.08
CA GLN A 54 10.27 -3.67 -6.00
C GLN A 54 10.88 -3.03 -4.75
N ARG A 55 10.28 -1.93 -4.27
CA ARG A 55 10.77 -1.15 -3.13
C ARG A 55 9.63 -0.90 -2.15
N PRO A 56 9.27 -1.89 -1.31
CA PRO A 56 8.11 -1.81 -0.41
C PRO A 56 8.16 -0.61 0.55
N ALA A 57 9.35 -0.09 0.86
CA ALA A 57 9.55 1.11 1.66
C ALA A 57 8.92 2.37 1.03
N LEU A 58 8.61 2.37 -0.27
CA LEU A 58 7.93 3.47 -0.96
C LEU A 58 6.41 3.43 -0.78
N ILE A 59 5.83 2.29 -0.35
CA ILE A 59 4.39 2.12 -0.24
C ILE A 59 3.72 3.18 0.66
N PRO A 60 4.22 3.46 1.90
CA PRO A 60 3.62 4.50 2.75
C PRO A 60 3.57 5.87 2.08
N PHE A 61 4.61 6.23 1.33
CA PHE A 61 4.70 7.52 0.64
C PHE A 61 3.74 7.59 -0.53
N VAL A 62 3.69 6.54 -1.36
CA VAL A 62 2.80 6.55 -2.53
C VAL A 62 1.34 6.47 -2.10
N ASP A 63 0.97 5.61 -1.15
CA ASP A 63 -0.41 5.51 -0.67
C ASP A 63 -0.89 6.83 -0.05
N SER A 64 -0.09 7.43 0.84
CA SER A 64 -0.44 8.72 1.45
C SER A 64 -0.46 9.87 0.44
N GLY A 65 0.46 9.90 -0.53
CA GLY A 65 0.46 10.87 -1.61
C GLY A 65 -0.78 10.76 -2.51
N LEU A 66 -1.14 9.53 -2.92
CA LEU A 66 -2.35 9.26 -3.68
C LEU A 66 -3.61 9.58 -2.88
N CYS A 67 -3.61 9.41 -1.55
CA CYS A 67 -4.74 9.80 -0.70
C CYS A 67 -5.14 11.28 -0.88
N ILE A 68 -4.16 12.15 -1.15
CA ILE A 68 -4.39 13.57 -1.42
C ILE A 68 -4.66 13.83 -2.90
N LEU A 69 -3.89 13.22 -3.79
CA LEU A 69 -3.93 13.53 -5.23
C LEU A 69 -5.09 12.85 -5.97
N ASP A 70 -5.35 11.59 -5.68
CA ASP A 70 -6.39 10.78 -6.32
C ASP A 70 -6.87 9.69 -5.36
N LYS A 71 -7.99 9.99 -4.69
CA LYS A 71 -8.54 9.13 -3.63
C LYS A 71 -8.96 7.75 -4.16
N PHE A 72 -9.37 7.67 -5.41
CA PHE A 72 -9.92 6.44 -6.01
C PHE A 72 -8.90 5.72 -6.90
N ASN A 73 -7.62 6.03 -6.72
CA ASN A 73 -6.58 5.44 -7.54
C ASN A 73 -6.55 3.89 -7.40
N PRO A 74 -6.42 3.14 -8.51
CA PRO A 74 -6.32 1.68 -8.52
C PRO A 74 -5.27 1.09 -7.56
N ILE A 75 -4.14 1.76 -7.39
CA ILE A 75 -3.06 1.35 -6.47
C ILE A 75 -3.58 1.31 -5.03
N ARG A 76 -4.31 2.33 -4.60
CA ARG A 76 -4.87 2.40 -3.24
C ARG A 76 -5.91 1.33 -3.03
N HIS A 77 -6.79 1.14 -4.00
CA HIS A 77 -7.80 0.08 -3.94
C HIS A 77 -7.17 -1.30 -3.78
N ARG A 78 -6.07 -1.59 -4.49
CA ARG A 78 -5.30 -2.84 -4.31
C ARG A 78 -4.73 -3.00 -2.91
N ILE A 79 -4.20 -1.94 -2.30
CA ILE A 79 -3.72 -1.96 -0.92
C ILE A 79 -4.88 -2.24 0.05
N TYR A 80 -6.02 -1.58 -0.14
CA TYR A 80 -7.20 -1.78 0.70
C TYR A 80 -7.80 -3.17 0.58
N LEU A 81 -7.84 -3.74 -0.62
CA LEU A 81 -8.29 -5.12 -0.81
C LEU A 81 -7.43 -6.10 -0.02
N MET A 82 -6.12 -5.93 -0.07
CA MET A 82 -5.23 -6.76 0.74
C MET A 82 -5.48 -6.56 2.24
N SER A 83 -5.68 -5.31 2.67
CA SER A 83 -6.01 -4.99 4.07
C SER A 83 -7.27 -5.71 4.53
N CYS A 84 -8.36 -5.64 3.76
CA CYS A 84 -9.62 -6.32 4.07
C CYS A 84 -9.44 -7.84 4.14
N ILE A 85 -8.71 -8.44 3.20
CA ILE A 85 -8.44 -9.89 3.21
C ILE A 85 -7.70 -10.28 4.49
N LEU A 86 -6.60 -9.58 4.82
CA LEU A 86 -5.83 -9.87 6.02
C LEU A 86 -6.64 -9.64 7.30
N GLU A 87 -7.47 -8.61 7.34
CA GLU A 87 -8.33 -8.32 8.48
C GLU A 87 -9.34 -9.44 8.75
N THR A 88 -9.89 -10.06 7.69
CA THR A 88 -10.83 -11.19 7.81
C THR A 88 -10.18 -12.51 8.19
N GLU A 89 -8.85 -12.62 8.13
CA GLU A 89 -8.16 -13.86 8.50
C GLU A 89 -7.92 -13.94 10.01
N PRO A 90 -8.39 -15.01 10.70
CA PRO A 90 -8.21 -15.16 12.15
C PRO A 90 -6.75 -15.10 12.61
N LYS A 91 -5.80 -15.47 11.73
CA LYS A 91 -4.36 -15.41 11.99
C LYS A 91 -3.84 -13.98 12.13
N PHE A 92 -4.46 -13.01 11.44
CA PHE A 92 -3.98 -11.63 11.36
C PHE A 92 -4.94 -10.62 11.97
N SER A 93 -6.21 -10.97 12.20
CA SER A 93 -7.25 -10.07 12.72
C SER A 93 -6.84 -9.31 13.99
N LYS A 94 -6.16 -9.97 14.92
CA LYS A 94 -5.65 -9.35 16.17
C LYS A 94 -4.62 -8.23 15.94
N LYS A 95 -4.00 -8.15 14.76
CA LYS A 95 -3.05 -7.08 14.41
C LYS A 95 -3.76 -5.82 13.90
N PHE A 96 -4.96 -5.96 13.34
CA PHE A 96 -5.79 -4.84 12.90
C PHE A 96 -6.65 -4.29 14.03
N LEU A 97 -7.08 -5.15 14.96
CA LEU A 97 -7.93 -4.78 16.09
C LEU A 97 -7.15 -4.84 17.41
N SER A 98 -6.62 -3.70 17.87
CA SER A 98 -6.06 -3.58 19.22
C SER A 98 -7.17 -3.50 20.27
N TYR A 99 -7.30 -4.52 21.11
CA TYR A 99 -8.36 -4.61 22.13
C TYR A 99 -8.11 -3.70 23.35
N ASN A 100 -6.87 -3.28 23.60
CA ASN A 100 -6.49 -2.45 24.75
C ASN A 100 -5.64 -1.26 24.29
N PHE A 101 -6.23 -0.06 24.21
CA PHE A 101 -5.51 1.18 23.88
C PHE A 101 -4.86 1.78 25.14
N GLY A 102 -3.61 1.40 25.41
CA GLY A 102 -2.83 1.94 26.51
C GLY A 102 -2.28 3.35 26.23
N SER A 103 -1.76 4.02 27.28
CA SER A 103 -1.13 5.35 27.13
C SER A 103 0.08 5.34 26.20
N THR A 104 0.82 4.23 26.14
CA THR A 104 1.95 4.04 25.21
C THR A 104 1.49 3.97 23.76
N ASP A 105 0.34 3.36 23.48
CA ASP A 105 -0.22 3.27 22.13
C ASP A 105 -0.74 4.62 21.65
N LYS A 106 -1.24 5.48 22.55
CA LYS A 106 -1.59 6.87 22.23
C LYS A 106 -0.37 7.67 21.76
N ILE A 107 0.77 7.53 22.44
CA ILE A 107 2.02 8.20 22.05
C ILE A 107 2.50 7.66 20.69
N LYS A 108 2.49 6.34 20.50
CA LYS A 108 2.85 5.73 19.20
C LYS A 108 1.93 6.23 18.07
N LEU A 109 0.63 6.32 18.32
CA LEU A 109 -0.34 6.83 17.37
C LEU A 109 -0.01 8.28 17.00
N LEU A 110 0.24 9.14 17.99
CA LEU A 110 0.61 10.53 17.75
C LEU A 110 1.90 10.66 16.91
N MET A 111 2.91 9.86 17.24
CA MET A 111 4.15 9.79 16.44
C MET A 111 3.87 9.32 15.00
N HIS A 112 3.03 8.30 14.82
CA HIS A 112 2.64 7.81 13.50
C HIS A 112 1.85 8.84 12.70
N MET A 113 0.97 9.62 13.33
CA MET A 113 0.27 10.73 12.67
C MET A 113 1.25 11.77 12.15
N GLY A 114 2.25 12.16 12.96
CA GLY A 114 3.30 13.08 12.54
C GLY A 114 4.13 12.54 11.37
N LEU A 115 4.55 11.27 11.44
CA LEU A 115 5.28 10.61 10.36
C LEU A 115 4.44 10.51 9.08
N THR A 116 3.14 10.28 9.19
CA THR A 116 2.22 10.19 8.05
C THR A 116 2.14 11.52 7.31
N LEU A 117 2.20 12.66 8.00
CA LEU A 117 2.27 13.98 7.34
C LEU A 117 3.53 14.11 6.48
N ILE A 118 4.68 13.68 7.00
CA ILE A 118 5.95 13.68 6.25
C ILE A 118 5.82 12.77 5.03
N HIS A 119 5.32 11.54 5.21
CA HIS A 119 5.08 10.62 4.11
C HIS A 119 4.16 11.21 3.05
N THR A 120 3.11 11.92 3.46
CA THR A 120 2.15 12.55 2.56
C THR A 120 2.81 13.63 1.71
N VAL A 121 3.57 14.54 2.33
CA VAL A 121 4.28 15.62 1.62
C VAL A 121 5.30 15.03 0.63
N CYS A 122 6.14 14.10 1.09
CA CYS A 122 7.11 13.41 0.24
C CYS A 122 6.44 12.61 -0.88
N GLY A 123 5.32 11.96 -0.59
CA GLY A 123 4.52 11.20 -1.53
C GLY A 123 3.95 12.04 -2.66
N VAL A 124 3.34 13.19 -2.30
CA VAL A 124 2.83 14.16 -3.27
C VAL A 124 3.96 14.66 -4.19
N LEU A 125 5.11 15.02 -3.61
CA LEU A 125 6.27 15.47 -4.38
C LEU A 125 6.80 14.37 -5.31
N LEU A 126 6.90 13.13 -4.82
CA LEU A 126 7.35 11.99 -5.59
C LEU A 126 6.42 11.75 -6.79
N ILE A 127 5.11 11.67 -6.58
CA ILE A 127 4.15 11.41 -7.66
C ILE A 127 4.18 12.55 -8.69
N LYS A 128 4.17 13.82 -8.23
CA LYS A 128 4.26 14.97 -9.14
C LYS A 128 5.55 14.99 -9.94
N PHE A 129 6.68 14.65 -9.31
CA PHE A 129 7.98 14.55 -9.98
C PHE A 129 7.97 13.47 -11.06
N TYR A 130 7.43 12.29 -10.77
CA TYR A 130 7.29 11.20 -11.75
C TYR A 130 6.40 11.59 -12.94
N VAL A 131 5.27 12.24 -12.67
CA VAL A 131 4.37 12.76 -13.73
C VAL A 131 5.10 13.79 -14.59
N ALA A 132 5.81 14.73 -13.97
CA ALA A 132 6.54 15.78 -14.68
C ALA A 132 7.63 15.21 -15.60
N ILE A 133 8.44 14.27 -15.11
CA ILE A 133 9.46 13.58 -15.91
C ILE A 133 8.83 12.87 -17.09
N ARG A 134 7.76 12.10 -16.86
CA ARG A 134 7.08 11.36 -17.93
C ARG A 134 6.57 12.31 -19.01
N ASN A 135 5.93 13.42 -18.63
CA ASN A 135 5.43 14.40 -19.59
C ASN A 135 6.58 15.02 -20.40
N LEU A 136 7.74 15.26 -19.79
CA LEU A 136 8.91 15.78 -20.46
C LEU A 136 9.55 14.77 -21.43
N LEU A 137 9.45 13.47 -21.15
CA LEU A 137 9.93 12.39 -22.01
C LEU A 137 8.98 12.07 -23.19
N ILE A 138 7.68 12.37 -23.07
CA ILE A 138 6.70 12.14 -24.15
C ILE A 138 6.72 13.27 -25.20
N ILE A 139 7.20 14.47 -24.83
CA ILE A 139 7.30 15.64 -25.72
C ILE A 139 8.58 15.60 -26.59
N LYS A 140 9.51 14.67 -26.33
CA LYS A 140 10.70 14.42 -27.16
C LYS A 140 10.48 13.20 -28.05
#